data_AF-K1HF92-F1
#
_entry.id   AF-K1HF92-F1
#
_cell.length_a   1.000
_cell.length_b   1.000
_cell.length_c   1.000
_cell.angle_alpha   90.00
_cell.angle_beta   90.00
_cell.angle_gamma   90.00
#
_symmetry.space_group_name_H-M   'P 1'
#
loop_
_entity.id
_entity.type
_entity.pdbx_description
1 polymer ?
#
loop_
_entity_poly.entity_id
_entity_poly.type
_entity_poly.pdbx_seq_one_letter_code
_entity_poly.pdbx_strand_id
1 'polypeptide(L)'
;MKKIFLSLSLLLFVSCVNLDKLNVFDKKDSKVAEKNTANSNKNVASSKKDKQKKSAPIVPTKGTKSKNLLRDAEAMPEDNYANRVKKYKAYNSLVAFNPSYKPNVEAKMGDLKSKIESTYTVKVSVTDLILQNLTKKEEFNNVGSKVFNYTKTNPDLNLLVDISSVNYSKPTINVKTAPKEYSEEYVNSEGNKVLNVVKYYENETTKTTALSFVVTYKLVSNTTGEVLFHYKKTIDKSYKESWKNYYMSSFRMNKRKQIPNDEPEKSVPTKEQLYQIAYQEMYDMIQKEINNLPSIK
;
A
#
# COMPACT_ATOMS: atom_id res chain seq x y z
N MET A 1 -51.77 28.41 -21.24
CA MET A 1 -51.07 27.81 -22.40
C MET A 1 -49.62 28.29 -22.42
N LYS A 2 -48.64 27.37 -22.44
CA LYS A 2 -47.25 27.54 -22.93
C LYS A 2 -46.71 26.13 -23.23
N LYS A 3 -45.65 26.02 -24.04
CA LYS A 3 -45.45 24.86 -24.94
C LYS A 3 -43.96 24.51 -25.11
N ILE A 4 -43.63 23.21 -25.10
CA ILE A 4 -42.36 22.61 -25.61
C ILE A 4 -41.16 22.99 -24.68
N PHE A 5 -40.07 22.24 -24.46
CA PHE A 5 -39.42 21.15 -25.21
C PHE A 5 -39.25 19.82 -24.45
N LEU A 6 -39.27 18.74 -25.24
CA LEU A 6 -38.69 17.44 -24.92
C LEU A 6 -37.49 17.25 -25.87
N SER A 7 -36.29 16.99 -25.36
CA SER A 7 -35.09 16.79 -26.18
C SER A 7 -34.46 15.42 -25.89
N LEU A 8 -34.89 14.42 -26.65
CA LEU A 8 -34.31 13.09 -26.65
C LEU A 8 -32.94 13.14 -27.36
N SER A 9 -31.86 12.74 -26.69
CA SER A 9 -30.52 12.62 -27.28
C SER A 9 -29.96 11.23 -27.05
N LEU A 10 -30.13 10.37 -28.06
CA LEU A 10 -29.52 9.05 -28.13
C LEU A 10 -28.21 9.18 -28.90
N LEU A 11 -27.07 8.88 -28.27
CA LEU A 11 -25.82 8.64 -28.98
C LEU A 11 -25.17 7.33 -28.50
N LEU A 12 -25.28 6.32 -29.37
CA LEU A 12 -24.41 5.16 -29.36
C LEU A 12 -23.11 5.52 -30.07
N PHE A 13 -21.97 5.28 -29.43
CA PHE A 13 -20.71 5.08 -30.14
C PHE A 13 -20.19 3.68 -29.87
N VAL A 14 -20.30 2.82 -30.88
CA VAL A 14 -19.58 1.56 -30.94
C VAL A 14 -18.22 1.83 -31.59
N SER A 15 -17.14 1.48 -30.90
CA SER A 15 -15.88 1.17 -31.56
C SER A 15 -15.17 0.05 -30.80
N CYS A 16 -14.93 -1.07 -31.49
CA CYS A 16 -14.13 -2.16 -30.95
C CYS A 16 -12.65 -1.78 -31.03
N VAL A 17 -11.87 -2.15 -30.01
CA VAL A 17 -10.40 -2.17 -30.11
C VAL A 17 -9.91 -3.49 -29.51
N ASN A 18 -9.05 -4.19 -30.23
CA ASN A 18 -8.55 -5.52 -29.84
C ASN A 18 -7.78 -5.47 -28.52
N LEU A 19 -8.03 -6.45 -27.64
CA LEU A 19 -7.30 -6.60 -26.38
C LEU A 19 -6.19 -7.67 -26.43
N ASP A 20 -5.89 -8.21 -27.62
CA ASP A 20 -4.80 -9.15 -27.85
C ASP A 20 -3.46 -8.44 -28.12
N LYS A 21 -2.81 -7.96 -27.04
CA LYS A 21 -1.34 -7.87 -26.86
C LYS A 21 -0.96 -7.23 -25.52
N LEU A 22 -0.86 -8.03 -24.46
CA LEU A 22 -0.07 -7.65 -23.28
C LEU A 22 0.63 -8.84 -22.58
N ASN A 23 1.11 -9.82 -23.36
CA ASN A 23 1.93 -10.93 -22.88
C ASN A 23 3.42 -10.71 -23.17
N VAL A 24 4.05 -9.80 -22.43
CA VAL A 24 5.52 -9.73 -22.29
C VAL A 24 5.85 -9.32 -20.85
N PHE A 25 6.24 -10.30 -20.02
CA PHE A 25 7.39 -10.26 -19.10
C PHE A 25 7.41 -11.54 -18.26
N ASP A 26 8.31 -12.46 -18.60
CA ASP A 26 8.63 -13.66 -17.83
C ASP A 26 10.12 -14.00 -18.03
N LYS A 27 10.74 -14.62 -17.02
CA LYS A 27 12.17 -15.01 -16.92
C LYS A 27 13.14 -13.81 -16.84
N LYS A 28 14.32 -13.87 -16.21
CA LYS A 28 15.04 -14.76 -15.24
C LYS A 28 16.35 -13.99 -14.86
N ASP A 29 17.28 -14.38 -13.99
CA ASP A 29 17.65 -15.62 -13.27
C ASP A 29 18.16 -15.26 -11.86
N SER A 30 18.28 -16.25 -10.95
CA SER A 30 19.11 -16.11 -9.74
C SER A 30 19.58 -17.49 -9.24
N LYS A 31 20.88 -17.81 -9.39
CA LYS A 31 21.55 -18.96 -8.74
C LYS A 31 23.09 -19.00 -8.95
N VAL A 32 23.86 -18.49 -7.98
CA VAL A 32 25.25 -18.91 -7.63
C VAL A 32 25.40 -18.59 -6.13
N ALA A 33 25.25 -19.52 -5.18
CA ALA A 33 26.08 -20.69 -4.83
C ALA A 33 27.27 -20.35 -3.92
N GLU A 34 27.22 -20.87 -2.69
CA GLU A 34 28.26 -20.76 -1.65
C GLU A 34 29.31 -21.88 -1.76
N LYS A 35 30.53 -21.65 -1.24
CA LYS A 35 31.28 -22.71 -0.55
C LYS A 35 32.39 -22.18 0.37
N ASN A 36 32.64 -22.91 1.46
CA ASN A 36 33.64 -22.57 2.49
C ASN A 36 34.91 -23.46 2.42
N THR A 37 36.06 -22.83 2.69
CA THR A 37 37.17 -23.24 3.59
C THR A 37 37.54 -24.72 3.82
N ALA A 38 38.82 -25.09 3.57
CA ALA A 38 39.68 -25.90 4.49
C ALA A 38 41.15 -26.04 3.97
N ASN A 39 42.10 -26.40 4.85
CA ASN A 39 43.56 -26.41 4.62
C ASN A 39 44.22 -27.81 4.68
N SER A 40 45.34 -28.00 3.95
CA SER A 40 46.57 -28.73 4.37
C SER A 40 47.70 -28.44 3.37
N ASN A 41 48.84 -27.82 3.71
CA ASN A 41 50.06 -28.40 4.32
C ASN A 41 50.56 -29.67 3.59
N LYS A 42 51.81 -29.82 3.10
CA LYS A 42 53.14 -29.16 3.34
C LYS A 42 54.01 -29.26 2.03
N ASN A 43 55.32 -28.94 1.87
CA ASN A 43 56.43 -28.64 2.79
C ASN A 43 57.59 -27.78 2.14
N VAL A 44 58.39 -27.12 2.99
CA VAL A 44 59.83 -26.73 2.95
C VAL A 44 60.69 -26.79 1.65
N ALA A 45 61.25 -25.63 1.25
CA ALA A 45 62.71 -25.38 1.04
C ALA A 45 62.99 -23.86 0.89
N SER A 46 64.27 -23.42 0.98
CA SER A 46 64.70 -22.01 0.87
C SER A 46 65.57 -21.80 -0.40
N SER A 47 65.83 -20.59 -0.94
CA SER A 47 66.08 -19.31 -0.24
C SER A 47 65.97 -18.05 -1.14
N LYS A 48 66.22 -16.89 -0.50
CA LYS A 48 66.54 -15.52 -0.96
C LYS A 48 66.75 -15.24 -2.48
N LYS A 49 66.46 -14.03 -3.01
CA LYS A 49 65.68 -12.85 -2.53
C LYS A 49 65.71 -11.76 -3.62
N ASP A 50 64.63 -11.57 -4.39
CA ASP A 50 64.56 -10.46 -5.35
C ASP A 50 63.41 -9.47 -5.05
N LYS A 51 63.68 -8.17 -5.26
CA LYS A 51 62.87 -7.06 -4.73
C LYS A 51 61.88 -6.48 -5.77
N GLN A 52 60.96 -7.29 -6.30
CA GLN A 52 59.76 -6.69 -6.90
C GLN A 52 58.84 -6.12 -5.80
N LYS A 53 58.98 -4.81 -5.59
CA LYS A 53 58.17 -4.02 -4.66
C LYS A 53 56.74 -3.90 -5.20
N LYS A 54 55.90 -4.91 -4.94
CA LYS A 54 54.44 -4.84 -5.20
C LYS A 54 53.91 -3.50 -4.69
N SER A 55 53.38 -2.68 -5.59
CA SER A 55 52.76 -1.41 -5.24
C SER A 55 51.56 -1.69 -4.34
N ALA A 56 51.48 -0.97 -3.21
CA ALA A 56 50.25 -0.96 -2.43
C ALA A 56 49.12 -0.37 -3.29
N PRO A 57 47.85 -0.77 -3.09
CA PRO A 57 46.72 -0.15 -3.78
C PRO A 57 46.78 1.37 -3.60
N ILE A 58 46.83 2.11 -4.71
CA ILE A 58 46.92 3.56 -4.67
C ILE A 58 45.57 4.11 -4.21
N VAL A 59 45.40 4.28 -2.91
CA VAL A 59 44.24 4.94 -2.31
C VAL A 59 44.20 6.36 -2.89
N PRO A 60 43.20 6.74 -3.71
CA PRO A 60 43.24 8.00 -4.42
C PRO A 60 43.17 9.16 -3.42
N THR A 61 44.05 10.14 -3.61
CA THR A 61 44.19 11.28 -2.70
C THR A 61 42.91 12.12 -2.65
N LYS A 62 42.75 12.94 -1.60
CA LYS A 62 41.56 13.81 -1.44
C LYS A 62 41.31 14.66 -2.69
N GLY A 63 42.37 15.15 -3.34
CA GLY A 63 42.30 15.88 -4.61
C GLY A 63 41.71 15.05 -5.75
N THR A 64 42.26 13.86 -6.01
CA THR A 64 41.76 12.96 -7.08
C THR A 64 40.31 12.53 -6.83
N LYS A 65 39.95 12.19 -5.59
CA LYS A 65 38.56 11.86 -5.21
C LYS A 65 37.62 13.04 -5.45
N SER A 66 38.00 14.27 -5.07
CA SER A 66 37.16 15.47 -5.28
C SER A 66 36.95 15.77 -6.76
N LYS A 67 37.99 15.62 -7.60
CA LYS A 67 37.89 15.84 -9.06
C LYS A 67 36.94 14.85 -9.72
N ASN A 68 37.00 13.58 -9.35
CA ASN A 68 36.06 12.57 -9.85
C ASN A 68 34.63 12.89 -9.40
N LEU A 69 34.40 13.15 -8.10
CA LEU A 69 33.08 13.51 -7.58
C LEU A 69 32.47 14.74 -8.26
N LEU A 70 33.26 15.76 -8.61
CA LEU A 70 32.80 16.91 -9.38
C LEU A 70 32.35 16.50 -10.78
N ARG A 71 33.23 15.85 -11.56
CA ARG A 71 32.96 15.41 -12.93
C ARG A 71 31.74 14.48 -12.99
N ASP A 72 31.66 13.54 -12.05
CA ASP A 72 30.61 12.53 -11.99
C ASP A 72 29.25 13.13 -11.56
N ALA A 73 29.26 14.25 -10.82
CA ALA A 73 28.08 15.08 -10.54
C ALA A 73 27.68 15.95 -11.73
N GLU A 74 28.64 16.61 -12.39
CA GLU A 74 28.39 17.46 -13.56
C GLU A 74 27.77 16.68 -14.74
N ALA A 75 28.21 15.42 -14.93
CA ALA A 75 27.68 14.49 -15.92
C ALA A 75 26.29 13.91 -15.61
N MET A 76 25.69 14.20 -14.45
CA MET A 76 24.31 13.79 -14.17
C MET A 76 23.32 14.65 -14.97
N PRO A 77 22.26 14.07 -15.55
CA PRO A 77 21.22 14.84 -16.25
C PRO A 77 20.31 15.59 -15.27
N GLU A 78 19.45 16.47 -15.80
CA GLU A 78 18.46 17.28 -15.07
C GLU A 78 17.03 17.10 -15.63
N ASP A 79 16.85 16.07 -16.47
CA ASP A 79 15.66 15.76 -17.28
C ASP A 79 14.40 15.50 -16.46
N ASN A 80 14.54 14.90 -15.27
CA ASN A 80 13.45 14.55 -14.36
C ASN A 80 13.78 14.90 -12.91
N TYR A 81 12.75 14.99 -12.07
CA TYR A 81 12.82 15.36 -10.66
C TYR A 81 13.87 14.56 -9.88
N ALA A 82 13.85 13.23 -10.03
CA ALA A 82 14.77 12.35 -9.33
C ALA A 82 16.24 12.60 -9.73
N ASN A 83 16.50 12.86 -11.01
CA ASN A 83 17.83 13.23 -11.50
C ASN A 83 18.26 14.63 -11.02
N ARG A 84 17.36 15.63 -11.03
CA ARG A 84 17.62 16.96 -10.45
C ARG A 84 18.02 16.86 -8.97
N VAL A 85 17.24 16.14 -8.16
CA VAL A 85 17.54 15.91 -6.73
C VAL A 85 18.84 15.13 -6.52
N LYS A 86 19.08 14.08 -7.31
CA LYS A 86 20.30 13.26 -7.24
C LYS A 86 21.56 14.08 -7.52
N LYS A 87 21.51 14.95 -8.55
CA LYS A 87 22.60 15.86 -8.90
C LYS A 87 22.86 16.92 -7.82
N TYR A 88 21.81 17.48 -7.21
CA TYR A 88 21.93 18.40 -6.07
C TYR A 88 22.60 17.72 -4.87
N LYS A 89 22.20 16.47 -4.55
CA LYS A 89 22.86 15.68 -3.50
C LYS A 89 24.32 15.38 -3.81
N ALA A 90 24.67 15.07 -5.07
CA ALA A 90 26.04 14.81 -5.47
C ALA A 90 26.96 16.03 -5.23
N TYR A 91 26.51 17.24 -5.61
CA TYR A 91 27.23 18.48 -5.29
C TYR A 91 27.32 18.73 -3.78
N ASN A 92 26.24 18.52 -3.03
CA ASN A 92 26.26 18.69 -1.57
C ASN A 92 27.24 17.72 -0.88
N SER A 93 27.30 16.46 -1.32
CA SER A 93 28.28 15.47 -0.85
C SER A 93 29.72 15.82 -1.22
N LEU A 94 29.96 16.42 -2.40
CA LEU A 94 31.28 16.94 -2.77
C LEU A 94 31.72 18.07 -1.83
N VAL A 95 30.84 19.04 -1.55
CA VAL A 95 31.13 20.16 -0.63
C VAL A 95 31.38 19.66 0.79
N ALA A 96 30.58 18.71 1.28
CA ALA A 96 30.78 18.09 2.60
C ALA A 96 32.12 17.32 2.68
N PHE A 97 32.51 16.61 1.61
CA PHE A 97 33.80 15.92 1.55
C PHE A 97 34.98 16.90 1.44
N ASN A 98 34.84 17.97 0.67
CA ASN A 98 35.89 18.96 0.46
C ASN A 98 35.34 20.40 0.27
N PRO A 99 35.21 21.19 1.36
CA PRO A 99 34.60 22.52 1.31
C PRO A 99 35.26 23.52 0.36
N SER A 100 36.52 23.30 -0.05
CA SER A 100 37.20 24.14 -1.06
C SER A 100 36.49 24.14 -2.42
N TYR A 101 35.62 23.16 -2.70
CA TYR A 101 34.84 23.09 -3.93
C TYR A 101 33.52 23.88 -3.87
N LYS A 102 33.14 24.48 -2.72
CA LYS A 102 31.91 25.26 -2.59
C LYS A 102 31.81 26.36 -3.67
N PRO A 103 32.83 27.22 -3.92
CA PRO A 103 32.74 28.26 -4.96
C PRO A 103 32.56 27.71 -6.38
N ASN A 104 33.02 26.48 -6.65
CA ASN A 104 32.89 25.85 -7.97
C ASN A 104 31.47 25.36 -8.28
N VAL A 105 30.65 25.10 -7.25
CA VAL A 105 29.32 24.50 -7.40
C VAL A 105 28.18 25.31 -6.81
N GLU A 106 28.43 26.33 -5.98
CA GLU A 106 27.40 27.10 -5.28
C GLU A 106 26.36 27.73 -6.23
N ALA A 107 26.79 28.34 -7.34
CA ALA A 107 25.88 28.84 -8.37
C ALA A 107 25.07 27.71 -9.05
N LYS A 108 25.72 26.58 -9.35
CA LYS A 108 25.07 25.39 -9.95
C LYS A 108 24.04 24.76 -9.01
N MET A 109 24.33 24.75 -7.71
CA MET A 109 23.40 24.28 -6.68
C MET A 109 22.23 25.24 -6.48
N GLY A 110 22.43 26.55 -6.63
CA GLY A 110 21.36 27.56 -6.59
C GLY A 110 20.36 27.39 -7.73
N ASP A 111 20.84 27.39 -8.97
CA ASP A 111 20.04 27.14 -10.18
C ASP A 111 19.31 25.79 -10.12
N LEU A 112 20.03 24.72 -9.76
CA LEU A 112 19.44 23.40 -9.61
C LEU A 112 18.38 23.33 -8.49
N LYS A 113 18.55 24.10 -7.41
CA LYS A 113 17.55 24.17 -6.33
C LYS A 113 16.27 24.89 -6.77
N SER A 114 16.35 25.92 -7.62
CA SER A 114 15.15 26.56 -8.20
C SER A 114 14.41 25.69 -9.22
N LYS A 115 15.09 24.70 -9.82
CA LYS A 115 14.50 23.70 -10.73
C LYS A 115 13.91 22.47 -10.02
N ILE A 116 14.12 22.32 -8.71
CA ILE A 116 13.62 21.17 -7.94
C ILE A 116 12.29 21.54 -7.30
N GLU A 117 11.24 20.84 -7.71
CA GLU A 117 9.91 20.99 -7.16
C GLU A 117 9.90 20.76 -5.63
N SER A 118 9.35 21.71 -4.88
CA SER A 118 9.49 21.83 -3.42
C SER A 118 8.16 21.92 -2.68
N THR A 119 7.11 22.30 -3.40
CA THR A 119 5.75 22.51 -2.91
C THR A 119 4.74 21.67 -3.69
N TYR A 120 3.60 21.38 -3.07
CA TYR A 120 2.52 20.65 -3.72
C TYR A 120 1.14 21.06 -3.19
N THR A 121 0.11 20.71 -3.94
CA THR A 121 -1.28 20.75 -3.48
C THR A 121 -2.02 19.46 -3.82
N VAL A 122 -3.21 19.27 -3.25
CA VAL A 122 -4.05 18.07 -3.43
C VAL A 122 -5.36 18.46 -4.08
N LYS A 123 -5.80 17.68 -5.08
CA LYS A 123 -7.09 17.86 -5.79
C LYS A 123 -7.80 16.52 -5.87
N VAL A 124 -9.03 16.46 -5.38
CA VAL A 124 -9.81 15.23 -5.26
C VAL A 124 -11.07 15.28 -6.12
N SER A 125 -11.27 14.23 -6.91
CA SER A 125 -12.51 13.91 -7.63
C SER A 125 -13.17 12.72 -6.93
N VAL A 126 -14.38 12.91 -6.40
CA VAL A 126 -15.17 11.84 -5.76
C VAL A 126 -16.65 12.20 -5.67
N THR A 127 -17.52 11.26 -6.05
CA THR A 127 -18.98 11.41 -6.08
C THR A 127 -19.70 10.83 -4.86
N ASP A 128 -19.12 9.85 -4.17
CA ASP A 128 -19.65 9.33 -2.91
C ASP A 128 -19.54 10.39 -1.81
N LEU A 129 -20.67 10.73 -1.18
CA LEU A 129 -20.76 11.82 -0.19
C LEU A 129 -19.97 11.56 1.09
N ILE A 130 -19.80 10.30 1.51
CA ILE A 130 -19.04 9.97 2.71
C ILE A 130 -17.55 10.15 2.40
N LEU A 131 -17.05 9.51 1.34
CA LEU A 131 -15.65 9.65 0.92
C LEU A 131 -15.31 11.11 0.62
N GLN A 132 -16.20 11.86 -0.03
CA GLN A 132 -16.03 13.29 -0.28
C GLN A 132 -15.86 14.10 1.02
N ASN A 133 -16.60 13.75 2.09
CA ASN A 133 -16.47 14.42 3.38
C ASN A 133 -15.23 13.99 4.15
N LEU A 134 -14.74 12.76 3.99
CA LEU A 134 -13.45 12.32 4.55
C LEU A 134 -12.27 13.01 3.85
N THR A 135 -12.29 13.12 2.52
CA THR A 135 -11.20 13.77 1.75
C THR A 135 -11.19 15.30 1.83
N LYS A 136 -12.22 15.94 2.41
CA LYS A 136 -12.25 17.39 2.69
C LYS A 136 -11.47 17.79 3.97
N LYS A 137 -11.14 16.83 4.84
CA LYS A 137 -10.43 17.09 6.10
C LYS A 137 -9.06 17.73 5.85
N GLU A 138 -8.61 18.60 6.76
CA GLU A 138 -7.29 19.24 6.65
C GLU A 138 -6.13 18.25 6.68
N GLU A 139 -6.30 17.12 7.36
CA GLU A 139 -5.41 15.96 7.37
C GLU A 139 -5.12 15.46 5.93
N PHE A 140 -6.16 15.33 5.10
CA PHE A 140 -6.02 14.88 3.71
C PHE A 140 -5.36 15.95 2.83
N ASN A 141 -5.52 17.23 3.15
CA ASN A 141 -4.91 18.31 2.37
C ASN A 141 -3.36 18.28 2.42
N ASN A 142 -2.74 17.68 3.47
CA ASN A 142 -1.28 17.60 3.60
C ASN A 142 -0.70 16.15 3.60
N VAL A 143 -1.51 15.12 3.32
CA VAL A 143 -1.13 13.70 3.06
C VAL A 143 0.19 13.25 3.73
N GLY A 144 0.31 13.49 5.05
CA GLY A 144 1.55 13.85 5.76
C GLY A 144 2.87 13.77 4.97
N SER A 145 3.10 14.68 4.03
CA SER A 145 4.28 14.70 3.16
C SER A 145 5.49 15.32 3.86
N LYS A 146 6.61 14.60 3.83
CA LYS A 146 7.92 15.06 4.34
C LYS A 146 8.77 15.65 3.22
N VAL A 147 8.58 15.17 1.99
CA VAL A 147 9.33 15.58 0.78
C VAL A 147 8.94 17.00 0.37
N PHE A 148 7.65 17.27 0.16
CA PHE A 148 7.14 18.55 -0.34
C PHE A 148 6.41 19.34 0.75
N ASN A 149 6.42 20.66 0.65
CA ASN A 149 5.62 21.54 1.52
C ASN A 149 4.22 21.74 0.92
N TYR A 150 3.15 21.58 1.70
CA TYR A 150 1.80 21.88 1.20
C TYR A 150 1.60 23.38 0.99
N THR A 151 0.96 23.74 -0.12
CA THR A 151 0.45 25.09 -0.40
C THR A 151 -0.87 25.05 -1.17
N LYS A 152 -1.68 26.09 -1.04
CA LYS A 152 -2.84 26.37 -1.93
C LYS A 152 -2.48 27.37 -3.04
N THR A 153 -1.40 28.14 -2.86
CA THR A 153 -0.96 29.21 -3.77
C THR A 153 0.23 28.73 -4.57
N ASN A 154 0.11 28.77 -5.90
CA ASN A 154 1.16 28.46 -6.89
C ASN A 154 2.06 27.24 -6.53
N PRO A 155 1.47 26.04 -6.31
CA PRO A 155 2.24 24.83 -6.01
C PRO A 155 3.07 24.36 -7.22
N ASP A 156 4.28 23.86 -6.96
CA ASP A 156 5.10 23.22 -7.99
C ASP A 156 4.44 21.95 -8.53
N LEU A 157 3.77 21.17 -7.65
CA LEU A 157 3.14 19.89 -7.98
C LEU A 157 1.62 19.86 -7.68
N ASN A 158 0.87 19.16 -8.52
CA ASN A 158 -0.51 18.74 -8.25
C ASN A 158 -0.57 17.23 -7.96
N LEU A 159 -0.94 16.86 -6.73
CA LEU A 159 -1.40 15.51 -6.41
C LEU A 159 -2.88 15.40 -6.80
N LEU A 160 -3.14 14.72 -7.91
CA LEU A 160 -4.49 14.46 -8.40
C LEU A 160 -4.95 13.09 -7.90
N VAL A 161 -6.13 13.03 -7.29
CA VAL A 161 -6.77 11.81 -6.78
C VAL A 161 -8.19 11.72 -7.32
N ASP A 162 -8.52 10.61 -7.97
CA ASP A 162 -9.89 10.26 -8.39
C ASP A 162 -10.34 8.99 -7.67
N ILE A 163 -11.56 9.02 -7.12
CA ILE A 163 -12.17 7.90 -6.41
C ILE A 163 -13.50 7.56 -7.08
N SER A 164 -13.55 6.37 -7.66
CA SER A 164 -14.63 5.90 -8.53
C SER A 164 -15.02 4.44 -8.23
N SER A 165 -16.10 3.96 -8.85
CA SER A 165 -16.60 2.58 -8.69
C SER A 165 -16.87 2.16 -7.22
N VAL A 166 -17.45 3.08 -6.43
CA VAL A 166 -17.77 2.84 -5.01
C VAL A 166 -18.96 1.88 -4.89
N ASN A 167 -18.74 0.72 -4.28
CA ASN A 167 -19.73 -0.35 -4.10
C ASN A 167 -19.83 -0.70 -2.61
N TYR A 168 -21.00 -0.47 -2.00
CA TYR A 168 -21.28 -0.79 -0.59
C TYR A 168 -22.36 -1.86 -0.48
N SER A 169 -21.97 -3.01 0.07
CA SER A 169 -22.84 -4.14 0.39
C SER A 169 -23.32 -4.02 1.84
N LYS A 170 -24.60 -3.66 2.02
CA LYS A 170 -25.23 -3.51 3.34
C LYS A 170 -25.10 -4.79 4.20
N PRO A 171 -25.05 -4.66 5.55
CA PRO A 171 -25.15 -5.78 6.47
C PRO A 171 -26.26 -6.76 6.10
N THR A 172 -25.86 -8.00 5.80
CA THR A 172 -26.74 -9.10 5.42
C THR A 172 -26.56 -10.24 6.41
N ILE A 173 -27.67 -10.84 6.85
CA ILE A 173 -27.69 -11.96 7.79
C ILE A 173 -28.16 -13.20 7.05
N ASN A 174 -27.50 -14.33 7.30
CA ASN A 174 -27.89 -15.66 6.82
C ASN A 174 -27.83 -16.64 7.99
N VAL A 175 -28.80 -17.55 8.11
CA VAL A 175 -28.86 -18.56 9.18
C VAL A 175 -28.86 -19.95 8.55
N LYS A 176 -27.98 -20.82 9.04
CA LYS A 176 -27.97 -22.25 8.71
C LYS A 176 -28.38 -23.06 9.94
N THR A 177 -29.51 -23.73 9.86
CA THR A 177 -30.01 -24.63 10.90
C THR A 177 -29.61 -26.07 10.58
N ALA A 178 -28.93 -26.73 11.52
CA ALA A 178 -28.60 -28.15 11.44
C ALA A 178 -29.24 -28.91 12.62
N PRO A 179 -30.05 -29.96 12.38
CA PRO A 179 -30.53 -30.83 13.46
C PRO A 179 -29.35 -31.58 14.09
N LYS A 180 -29.44 -31.80 15.41
CA LYS A 180 -28.47 -32.50 16.24
C LYS A 180 -29.22 -33.36 17.26
N GLU A 181 -28.61 -34.46 17.67
CA GLU A 181 -29.14 -35.30 18.73
C GLU A 181 -28.02 -35.95 19.55
N TYR A 182 -28.34 -36.29 20.80
CA TYR A 182 -27.51 -37.11 21.67
C TYR A 182 -28.39 -37.98 22.57
N SER A 183 -27.83 -39.06 23.08
CA SER A 183 -28.54 -39.98 24.00
C SER A 183 -28.05 -39.79 25.43
N GLU A 184 -28.99 -39.73 26.38
CA GLU A 184 -28.70 -39.74 27.82
C GLU A 184 -29.45 -40.88 28.53
N GLU A 185 -28.78 -41.60 29.43
CA GLU A 185 -29.46 -42.48 30.39
C GLU A 185 -29.93 -41.68 31.62
N TYR A 186 -31.14 -41.96 32.09
CA TYR A 186 -31.67 -41.53 33.39
C TYR A 186 -32.46 -42.68 34.06
N VAL A 187 -32.74 -42.53 35.35
CA VAL A 187 -33.60 -43.46 36.12
C VAL A 187 -34.96 -42.79 36.31
N ASN A 188 -36.05 -43.49 35.99
CA ASN A 188 -37.41 -42.96 36.14
C ASN A 188 -37.92 -43.10 37.59
N SER A 189 -39.15 -42.63 37.84
CA SER A 189 -39.83 -42.71 39.15
C SER A 189 -40.11 -44.13 39.67
N GLU A 190 -39.89 -45.17 38.86
CA GLU A 190 -40.12 -46.58 39.18
C GLU A 190 -38.78 -47.31 39.46
N GLY A 191 -37.64 -46.63 39.33
CA GLY A 191 -36.30 -47.24 39.39
C GLY A 191 -35.80 -47.82 38.07
N ASN A 192 -36.59 -47.75 36.99
CA ASN A 192 -36.21 -48.26 35.68
C ASN A 192 -35.20 -47.32 34.98
N LYS A 193 -34.14 -47.89 34.41
CA LYS A 193 -33.25 -47.16 33.48
C LYS A 193 -33.97 -46.87 32.17
N VAL A 194 -33.93 -45.63 31.71
CA VAL A 194 -34.54 -45.16 30.45
C VAL A 194 -33.49 -44.44 29.61
N LEU A 195 -33.40 -44.82 28.33
CA LEU A 195 -32.62 -44.11 27.32
C LEU A 195 -33.48 -42.98 26.74
N ASN A 196 -33.03 -41.74 26.88
CA ASN A 196 -33.65 -40.55 26.29
C ASN A 196 -32.82 -40.09 25.09
N VAL A 197 -33.47 -39.75 23.97
CA VAL A 197 -32.80 -39.12 22.81
C VAL A 197 -33.18 -37.65 22.79
N VAL A 198 -32.25 -36.81 23.21
CA VAL A 198 -32.40 -35.36 23.25
C VAL A 198 -32.12 -34.80 21.86
N LYS A 199 -33.06 -34.03 21.31
CA LYS A 199 -32.97 -33.43 19.97
C LYS A 199 -32.94 -31.91 20.07
N TYR A 200 -32.00 -31.30 19.36
CA TYR A 200 -31.77 -29.86 19.33
C TYR A 200 -31.33 -29.41 17.93
N TYR A 201 -31.30 -28.10 17.72
CA TYR A 201 -30.89 -27.48 16.47
C TYR A 201 -29.71 -26.56 16.73
N GLU A 202 -28.63 -26.73 15.98
CA GLU A 202 -27.51 -25.80 15.90
C GLU A 202 -27.82 -24.77 14.80
N ASN A 203 -27.98 -23.51 15.20
CA ASN A 203 -28.21 -22.37 14.30
C ASN A 203 -26.90 -21.59 14.14
N GLU A 204 -26.17 -21.85 13.05
CA GLU A 204 -25.00 -21.04 12.66
C GLU A 204 -25.48 -19.79 11.92
N THR A 205 -25.38 -18.64 12.59
CA THR A 205 -25.70 -17.34 12.01
C THR A 205 -24.44 -16.72 11.44
N THR A 206 -24.51 -16.22 10.20
CA THR A 206 -23.46 -15.47 9.51
C THR A 206 -23.93 -14.04 9.26
N LYS A 207 -23.08 -13.04 9.51
CA LYS A 207 -23.33 -11.62 9.23
C LYS A 207 -22.22 -11.06 8.37
N THR A 208 -22.56 -10.47 7.22
CA THR A 208 -21.59 -9.94 6.24
C THR A 208 -21.86 -8.49 5.85
N THR A 209 -20.80 -7.72 5.63
CA THR A 209 -20.84 -6.36 5.06
C THR A 209 -19.58 -6.12 4.23
N ALA A 210 -19.64 -5.30 3.19
CA ALA A 210 -18.46 -4.99 2.38
C ALA A 210 -18.48 -3.60 1.75
N LEU A 211 -17.30 -3.05 1.50
CA LEU A 211 -17.07 -1.81 0.76
C LEU A 211 -15.86 -1.99 -0.15
N SER A 212 -16.02 -1.64 -1.42
CA SER A 212 -14.88 -1.52 -2.34
C SER A 212 -14.99 -0.25 -3.18
N PHE A 213 -13.85 0.29 -3.59
CA PHE A 213 -13.75 1.40 -4.54
C PHE A 213 -12.40 1.41 -5.25
N VAL A 214 -12.34 2.09 -6.39
CA VAL A 214 -11.11 2.28 -7.16
C VAL A 214 -10.57 3.68 -6.89
N VAL A 215 -9.30 3.77 -6.49
CA VAL A 215 -8.56 5.03 -6.40
C VAL A 215 -7.52 5.10 -7.52
N THR A 216 -7.55 6.19 -8.28
CA THR A 216 -6.59 6.50 -9.32
C THR A 216 -5.88 7.79 -8.94
N TYR A 217 -4.56 7.77 -8.79
CA TYR A 217 -3.81 8.94 -8.31
C TYR A 217 -2.50 9.16 -9.08
N LYS A 218 -2.08 10.42 -9.18
CA LYS A 218 -0.80 10.82 -9.78
C LYS A 218 -0.29 12.15 -9.24
N LEU A 219 1.02 12.28 -9.12
CA LEU A 219 1.70 13.52 -8.77
C LEU A 219 2.30 14.11 -10.05
N VAL A 220 1.86 15.30 -10.42
CA VAL A 220 2.21 15.94 -11.70
C VAL A 220 2.83 17.32 -11.46
N SER A 221 3.94 17.61 -12.11
CA SER A 221 4.60 18.92 -12.05
C SER A 221 3.88 19.95 -12.92
N ASN A 222 3.67 21.14 -12.36
CA ASN A 222 3.05 22.28 -13.02
C ASN A 222 4.08 23.11 -13.80
N THR A 223 5.37 22.95 -13.51
CA THR A 223 6.46 23.66 -14.19
C THR A 223 7.00 22.87 -15.39
N THR A 224 7.01 21.54 -15.33
CA THR A 224 7.57 20.67 -16.38
C THR A 224 6.55 19.75 -17.05
N GLY A 225 5.36 19.54 -16.46
CA GLY A 225 4.40 18.52 -16.90
C GLY A 225 4.79 17.08 -16.50
N GLU A 226 5.93 16.90 -15.83
CA GLU A 226 6.47 15.60 -15.41
C GLU A 226 5.51 14.86 -14.47
N VAL A 227 5.29 13.56 -14.70
CA VAL A 227 4.47 12.71 -13.82
C VAL A 227 5.41 11.90 -12.92
N LEU A 228 5.61 12.37 -11.68
CA LEU A 228 6.55 11.79 -10.72
C LEU A 228 6.13 10.38 -10.27
N PHE A 229 4.82 10.12 -10.19
CA PHE A 229 4.24 8.77 -10.13
C PHE A 229 2.81 8.76 -10.65
N HIS A 230 2.33 7.59 -11.05
CA HIS A 230 0.92 7.33 -11.34
C HIS A 230 0.54 5.91 -10.97
N TYR A 231 -0.56 5.76 -10.21
CA TYR A 231 -1.08 4.48 -9.76
C TYR A 231 -2.61 4.39 -9.90
N LYS A 232 -3.10 3.16 -10.04
CA LYS A 232 -4.50 2.78 -9.90
C LYS A 232 -4.55 1.59 -8.94
N LYS A 233 -5.41 1.64 -7.93
CA LYS A 233 -5.57 0.61 -6.90
C LYS A 233 -7.05 0.40 -6.60
N THR A 234 -7.41 -0.81 -6.20
CA THR A 234 -8.72 -1.11 -5.60
C THR A 234 -8.54 -1.18 -4.10
N ILE A 235 -9.35 -0.44 -3.36
CA ILE A 235 -9.60 -0.67 -1.95
C ILE A 235 -10.73 -1.69 -1.86
N ASP A 236 -10.53 -2.76 -1.09
CA ASP A 236 -11.58 -3.75 -0.80
C ASP A 236 -11.53 -4.11 0.70
N LYS A 237 -12.69 -4.10 1.32
CA LYS A 237 -12.92 -4.34 2.75
C LYS A 237 -14.20 -5.14 2.92
N SER A 238 -14.05 -6.45 3.12
CA SER A 238 -15.13 -7.39 3.36
C SER A 238 -15.01 -7.97 4.76
N TYR A 239 -16.11 -7.98 5.51
CA TYR A 239 -16.18 -8.51 6.88
C TYR A 239 -17.23 -9.61 6.93
N LYS A 240 -16.88 -10.74 7.56
CA LYS A 240 -17.76 -11.86 7.83
C LYS A 240 -17.60 -12.28 9.30
N GLU A 241 -18.64 -12.08 10.08
CA GLU A 241 -18.77 -12.65 11.42
C GLU A 241 -19.69 -13.88 11.40
N SER A 242 -19.49 -14.80 12.34
CA SER A 242 -20.37 -15.97 12.51
C SER A 242 -20.39 -16.49 13.95
N TRP A 243 -21.56 -16.90 14.43
CA TRP A 243 -21.78 -17.39 15.80
C TRP A 243 -22.89 -18.46 15.84
N LYS A 244 -22.90 -19.31 16.88
CA LYS A 244 -23.83 -20.45 17.00
C LYS A 244 -24.73 -20.37 18.23
N ASN A 245 -26.02 -20.61 18.02
CA ASN A 245 -27.03 -20.73 19.08
C ASN A 245 -27.76 -22.07 18.98
N TYR A 246 -28.28 -22.58 20.10
CA TYR A 246 -28.74 -23.96 20.24
C TYR A 246 -30.19 -24.02 20.73
N TYR A 247 -31.11 -24.32 19.82
CA TYR A 247 -32.54 -24.39 20.12
C TYR A 247 -32.99 -25.83 20.42
N MET A 248 -33.63 -26.06 21.56
CA MET A 248 -34.13 -27.38 21.98
C MET A 248 -35.44 -27.74 21.26
N SER A 249 -35.57 -28.98 20.78
CA SER A 249 -36.85 -29.51 20.25
C SER A 249 -37.47 -30.64 21.08
N SER A 250 -36.71 -31.27 21.99
CA SER A 250 -37.23 -32.30 22.91
C SER A 250 -37.49 -31.76 24.33
N PHE A 251 -38.73 -31.90 24.82
CA PHE A 251 -39.17 -31.38 26.13
C PHE A 251 -38.60 -32.11 27.36
N ARG A 252 -38.08 -33.34 27.21
CA ARG A 252 -37.48 -34.12 28.30
C ARG A 252 -35.96 -34.12 28.17
N MET A 253 -35.27 -33.62 29.20
CA MET A 253 -33.81 -33.56 29.27
C MET A 253 -33.38 -33.48 30.74
N ASN A 254 -32.41 -34.31 31.13
CA ASN A 254 -31.84 -34.33 32.47
C ASN A 254 -30.45 -33.66 32.53
N LYS A 255 -29.66 -33.73 31.44
CA LYS A 255 -28.25 -33.28 31.41
C LYS A 255 -28.01 -32.10 30.46
N ARG A 256 -28.63 -30.94 30.74
CA ARG A 256 -28.46 -29.68 29.97
C ARG A 256 -27.00 -29.31 29.66
N LYS A 257 -26.06 -29.73 30.50
CA LYS A 257 -24.60 -29.56 30.33
C LYS A 257 -23.99 -30.26 29.09
N GLN A 258 -24.76 -31.08 28.37
CA GLN A 258 -24.29 -31.75 27.14
C GLN A 258 -24.61 -30.97 25.84
N ILE A 259 -25.41 -29.91 25.91
CA ILE A 259 -25.59 -28.96 24.79
C ILE A 259 -24.58 -27.82 24.98
N PRO A 260 -23.89 -27.34 23.92
CA PRO A 260 -23.02 -26.17 24.03
C PRO A 260 -23.80 -24.92 24.45
N ASN A 261 -23.15 -23.97 25.09
CA ASN A 261 -23.76 -22.67 25.38
C ASN A 261 -23.86 -21.84 24.09
N ASP A 262 -24.89 -21.00 24.01
CA ASP A 262 -25.03 -20.00 22.95
C ASP A 262 -23.82 -19.06 22.88
N GLU A 263 -23.32 -18.82 21.67
CA GLU A 263 -22.40 -17.72 21.42
C GLU A 263 -23.13 -16.36 21.41
N PRO A 264 -22.51 -15.27 21.89
CA PRO A 264 -23.08 -13.93 21.75
C PRO A 264 -23.13 -13.51 20.28
N GLU A 265 -24.13 -12.68 19.91
CA GLU A 265 -24.19 -12.08 18.58
C GLU A 265 -22.93 -11.23 18.31
N LYS A 266 -22.35 -11.44 17.13
CA LYS A 266 -21.15 -10.73 16.67
C LYS A 266 -21.54 -9.63 15.68
N SER A 267 -21.04 -8.42 15.90
CA SER A 267 -21.27 -7.27 15.03
C SER A 267 -20.21 -7.19 13.94
N VAL A 268 -20.65 -6.89 12.72
CA VAL A 268 -19.77 -6.35 11.67
C VAL A 268 -19.68 -4.81 11.81
N PRO A 269 -18.64 -4.15 11.28
CA PRO A 269 -18.51 -2.69 11.36
C PRO A 269 -19.73 -1.94 10.80
N THR A 270 -20.03 -0.76 11.37
CA THR A 270 -21.04 0.15 10.78
C THR A 270 -20.58 0.65 9.42
N LYS A 271 -21.49 1.23 8.62
CA LYS A 271 -21.15 1.84 7.34
C LYS A 271 -20.04 2.89 7.52
N GLU A 272 -20.17 3.74 8.52
CA GLU A 272 -19.26 4.83 8.82
C GLU A 272 -17.88 4.29 9.19
N GLN A 273 -17.81 3.29 10.09
CA GLN A 273 -16.56 2.63 10.46
C GLN A 273 -15.86 1.99 9.25
N LEU A 274 -16.62 1.26 8.43
CA LEU A 274 -16.13 0.60 7.22
C LEU A 274 -15.55 1.61 6.21
N TYR A 275 -16.21 2.75 6.03
CA TYR A 275 -15.72 3.85 5.20
C TYR A 275 -14.46 4.52 5.78
N GLN A 276 -14.36 4.72 7.10
CA GLN A 276 -13.14 5.27 7.73
C GLN A 276 -11.93 4.34 7.54
N ILE A 277 -12.12 3.02 7.74
CA ILE A 277 -11.05 2.02 7.57
C ILE A 277 -10.54 1.98 6.12
N ALA A 278 -11.46 1.99 5.16
CA ALA A 278 -11.14 2.01 3.74
C ALA A 278 -10.48 3.34 3.29
N TYR A 279 -10.91 4.47 3.84
CA TYR A 279 -10.28 5.78 3.64
C TYR A 279 -8.86 5.83 4.22
N GLN A 280 -8.62 5.26 5.41
CA GLN A 280 -7.31 5.28 6.04
C GLN A 280 -6.27 4.49 5.22
N GLU A 281 -6.63 3.29 4.73
CA GLU A 281 -5.77 2.50 3.85
C GLU A 281 -5.41 3.25 2.55
N MET A 282 -6.39 3.96 1.96
CA MET A 282 -6.15 4.83 0.81
C MET A 282 -5.19 5.98 1.14
N TYR A 283 -5.41 6.67 2.26
CA TYR A 283 -4.56 7.77 2.72
C TYR A 283 -3.12 7.29 2.99
N ASP A 284 -2.96 6.19 3.73
CA ASP A 284 -1.66 5.62 4.10
C ASP A 284 -0.86 5.20 2.86
N MET A 285 -1.51 4.62 1.84
CA MET A 285 -0.86 4.31 0.56
C MET A 285 -0.38 5.57 -0.16
N ILE A 286 -1.23 6.59 -0.31
CA ILE A 286 -0.84 7.82 -1.03
C ILE A 286 0.26 8.57 -0.25
N GLN A 287 0.17 8.60 1.10
CA GLN A 287 1.21 9.13 1.99
C GLN A 287 2.53 8.37 1.83
N LYS A 288 2.49 7.04 1.70
CA LYS A 288 3.69 6.22 1.49
C LYS A 288 4.36 6.57 0.16
N GLU A 289 3.62 6.62 -0.94
CA GLU A 289 4.22 6.89 -2.25
C GLU A 289 4.82 8.31 -2.37
N ILE A 290 4.16 9.34 -1.84
CA ILE A 290 4.74 10.69 -1.84
C ILE A 290 5.97 10.81 -0.92
N ASN A 291 6.07 10.00 0.14
CA ASN A 291 7.23 9.97 1.04
C ASN A 291 8.38 9.07 0.57
N ASN A 292 8.16 8.20 -0.43
CA ASN A 292 9.22 7.41 -1.08
C ASN A 292 10.06 8.24 -2.08
N LEU A 293 9.59 9.42 -2.49
CA LEU A 293 10.27 10.28 -3.46
C LEU A 293 11.56 10.90 -2.88
N PRO A 294 12.59 11.12 -3.71
CA PRO A 294 13.86 11.66 -3.25
C PRO A 294 13.73 13.13 -2.85
N SER A 295 13.89 13.45 -1.57
CA SER A 295 13.87 14.84 -1.04
C SER A 295 15.25 15.50 -1.04
N ILE A 296 15.34 16.83 -1.18
CA ILE A 296 16.56 17.64 -0.85
C ILE A 296 16.61 18.16 0.60
N LYS A 297 15.55 17.91 1.39
CA LYS A 297 15.55 18.08 2.85
C LYS A 297 16.31 16.93 3.53
#